data_AF-A0A8X8WSS6-F1
#
_entry.id   AF-A0A8X8WSS6-F1
#
_cell.length_a   1.000
_cell.length_b   1.000
_cell.length_c   1.000
_cell.angle_alpha   90.00
_cell.angle_beta   90.00
_cell.angle_gamma   90.00
#
_symmetry.space_group_name_H-M   'P 1'
#
loop_
_entity.id
_entity.type
_entity.pdbx_description
1 polymer ?
#
loop_
_entity_poly.entity_id
_entity_poly.type
_entity_poly.pdbx_seq_one_letter_code
_entity_poly.pdbx_strand_id
1 'polypeptide(L)'
;MLLGYASMLLWNHYLLPRLRLPHWLEGGIDATGSLMVITLKIISYVINYSDGVLKEEDLREAQKRNRLTKLPSLLEYFGYCLCCGSHVAGPVYEMKDYLEWTERKGGPSPSPYLATCKAVLQVAVCMGLYLYLVPQFPLSRFTEPVYQEYGFWKRLSYQYMSGFTACWKYYFIWSISEVSIIISGFGFSGWTDSNPPKPRWDRAKNVDILGVELAKSSVQLPLVWNIQVSTWLRHCKLAIF
;
A
#
# COMPACT_ATOMS: atom_id res chain seq x y z
N MET A 1 48.13 -1.33 -14.34
CA MET A 1 47.36 -2.36 -15.08
C MET A 1 47.16 -3.67 -14.29
N LEU A 2 48.08 -4.07 -13.41
CA LEU A 2 47.96 -5.30 -12.60
C LEU A 2 47.03 -5.21 -11.37
N LEU A 3 46.76 -4.01 -10.84
CA LEU A 3 45.84 -3.82 -9.69
C LEU A 3 44.34 -3.90 -10.06
N GLY A 4 43.98 -3.77 -11.34
CA GLY A 4 42.59 -3.88 -11.81
C GLY A 4 42.13 -5.32 -12.07
N TYR A 5 43.06 -6.23 -12.40
CA TYR A 5 42.72 -7.64 -12.63
C TYR A 5 42.52 -8.40 -11.31
N ALA A 6 43.25 -8.03 -10.26
CA ALA A 6 43.09 -8.63 -8.94
C ALA A 6 41.73 -8.28 -8.29
N SER A 7 41.23 -7.04 -8.48
CA SER A 7 39.92 -6.64 -7.97
C SER A 7 38.77 -7.28 -8.75
N MET A 8 38.94 -7.52 -10.05
CA MET A 8 37.95 -8.20 -10.90
C MET A 8 37.85 -9.71 -10.61
N LEU A 9 38.97 -10.35 -10.24
CA LEU A 9 38.98 -11.75 -9.80
C LEU A 9 38.41 -11.92 -8.38
N LEU A 10 38.69 -10.99 -7.46
CA LEU A 10 38.05 -10.94 -6.14
C LEU A 10 36.53 -10.70 -6.24
N TRP A 11 36.09 -9.87 -7.20
CA TRP A 11 34.67 -9.65 -7.51
C TRP A 11 33.98 -10.92 -8.04
N ASN A 12 34.63 -11.63 -8.97
CA ASN A 12 34.09 -12.88 -9.56
C ASN A 12 34.08 -14.07 -8.59
N HIS A 13 35.09 -14.22 -7.72
CA HIS A 13 35.22 -15.44 -6.91
C HIS A 13 34.57 -15.35 -5.52
N TYR A 14 34.43 -14.16 -4.93
CA TYR A 14 33.93 -13.99 -3.55
C TYR A 14 32.58 -13.30 -3.43
N LEU A 15 32.19 -12.42 -4.37
CA LEU A 15 30.93 -11.66 -4.30
C LEU A 15 29.81 -12.29 -5.14
N LEU A 16 30.14 -12.86 -6.31
CA LEU A 16 29.17 -13.47 -7.22
C LEU A 16 28.47 -14.75 -6.71
N PRO A 17 29.08 -15.61 -5.87
CA PRO A 17 28.34 -16.72 -5.25
C PRO A 17 27.38 -16.27 -4.13
N ARG A 18 27.59 -15.10 -3.53
CA ARG A 18 26.70 -14.50 -2.50
C ARG A 18 25.58 -13.66 -3.11
N LEU A 19 25.81 -13.09 -4.28
CA LEU A 19 24.79 -12.53 -5.14
C LEU A 19 24.21 -13.66 -5.98
N ARG A 20 23.35 -14.49 -5.36
CA ARG A 20 22.40 -15.34 -6.08
C ARG A 20 21.92 -14.55 -7.30
N LEU A 21 21.97 -15.19 -8.48
CA LEU A 21 21.40 -14.71 -9.73
C LEU A 21 20.18 -13.84 -9.43
N PRO A 22 20.14 -12.60 -9.92
CA PRO A 22 19.15 -11.66 -9.45
C PRO A 22 17.78 -12.23 -9.84
N HIS A 23 16.92 -12.43 -8.83
CA HIS A 23 15.64 -13.18 -8.86
C HIS A 23 14.74 -12.91 -10.10
N TRP A 24 14.94 -11.80 -10.82
CA TRP A 24 14.26 -11.47 -12.06
C TRP A 24 14.57 -12.42 -13.22
N LEU A 25 15.75 -13.06 -13.26
CA LEU A 25 16.10 -14.08 -14.26
C LEU A 25 15.38 -15.42 -14.01
N GLU A 26 14.95 -15.68 -12.77
CA GLU A 26 14.20 -16.88 -12.38
C GLU A 26 12.68 -16.67 -12.47
N GLY A 27 12.22 -15.53 -12.99
CA GLY A 27 10.79 -15.17 -13.03
C GLY A 27 10.23 -14.73 -11.67
N GLY A 28 11.07 -14.45 -10.68
CA GLY A 28 10.67 -14.11 -9.30
C GLY A 28 10.16 -12.68 -9.09
N ILE A 29 9.82 -11.93 -10.14
CA ILE A 29 9.10 -10.65 -9.98
C ILE A 29 7.62 -10.97 -9.88
N ASP A 30 7.11 -11.00 -8.64
CA ASP A 30 5.68 -11.12 -8.38
C ASP A 30 4.96 -9.80 -8.71
N ALA A 31 4.51 -9.67 -9.96
CA ALA A 31 3.71 -8.53 -10.42
C ALA A 31 2.23 -8.62 -9.98
N THR A 32 1.83 -9.71 -9.33
CA THR A 32 0.43 -10.00 -8.99
C THR A 32 -0.16 -8.92 -8.08
N GLY A 33 0.62 -8.41 -7.12
CA GLY A 33 0.18 -7.34 -6.22
C GLY A 33 -0.17 -6.06 -6.96
N SER A 34 0.67 -5.64 -7.91
CA SER A 34 0.42 -4.44 -8.72
C SER A 34 -0.74 -4.65 -9.70
N LEU A 35 -0.83 -5.82 -10.33
CA LEU A 35 -1.96 -6.19 -11.20
C LEU A 35 -3.29 -6.21 -10.44
N MET A 36 -3.30 -6.71 -9.21
CA MET A 36 -4.47 -6.69 -8.34
C MET A 36 -4.94 -5.24 -8.11
N VAL A 37 -4.03 -4.33 -7.75
CA VAL A 37 -4.38 -2.92 -7.49
C VAL A 37 -4.94 -2.25 -8.75
N ILE A 38 -4.31 -2.45 -9.91
CA ILE A 38 -4.80 -1.93 -11.18
C ILE A 38 -6.18 -2.49 -11.50
N THR A 39 -6.40 -3.78 -11.29
CA THR A 39 -7.70 -4.44 -11.52
C THR A 39 -8.80 -3.81 -10.66
N LEU A 40 -8.53 -3.57 -9.37
CA LEU A 40 -9.48 -2.90 -8.47
C LEU A 40 -9.83 -1.49 -8.96
N LYS A 41 -8.84 -0.73 -9.41
CA LYS A 41 -9.02 0.62 -9.96
C LYS A 41 -9.87 0.60 -11.25
N ILE A 42 -9.65 -0.38 -12.13
CA ILE A 42 -10.44 -0.55 -13.36
C ILE A 42 -11.89 -0.90 -13.01
N ILE A 43 -12.13 -1.83 -12.08
CA ILE A 43 -13.49 -2.18 -11.65
C ILE A 43 -14.19 -0.95 -11.05
N SER A 44 -13.53 -0.22 -10.14
CA SER A 44 -14.04 1.04 -9.59
C SER A 44 -14.43 2.03 -10.69
N TYR A 45 -13.56 2.23 -11.68
CA TYR A 45 -13.81 3.12 -12.80
C TYR A 45 -15.08 2.74 -13.57
N VAL A 46 -15.23 1.46 -13.91
CA VAL A 46 -16.41 0.96 -14.64
C VAL A 46 -17.69 1.13 -13.83
N ILE A 47 -17.67 0.80 -12.53
CA ILE A 47 -18.82 0.99 -11.63
C ILE A 47 -19.19 2.47 -11.53
N ASN A 48 -18.22 3.35 -11.27
CA ASN A 48 -18.47 4.78 -11.14
C ASN A 48 -19.02 5.41 -12.43
N TYR A 49 -18.61 4.91 -13.60
CA TYR A 49 -19.15 5.36 -14.88
C TYR A 49 -20.57 4.83 -15.12
N SER A 50 -20.85 3.57 -14.76
CA SER A 50 -22.20 3.00 -14.79
C SER A 50 -23.15 3.77 -13.88
N ASP A 51 -22.72 4.13 -12.68
CA ASP A 51 -23.48 4.95 -11.72
C ASP A 51 -23.76 6.37 -12.27
N GLY A 52 -22.94 6.86 -13.19
CA GLY A 52 -23.15 8.15 -13.86
C GLY A 52 -24.31 8.18 -14.85
N VAL A 53 -24.81 7.01 -15.29
CA VAL A 53 -25.96 6.87 -16.19
C VAL A 53 -27.28 6.89 -15.43
N LEU A 54 -27.25 6.48 -14.16
CA LEU A 54 -28.43 6.43 -13.30
C LEU A 54 -28.83 7.84 -12.84
N LYS A 55 -30.11 7.99 -12.48
CA LYS A 55 -30.61 9.25 -11.92
C LYS A 55 -30.05 9.42 -10.50
N GLU A 56 -29.83 10.68 -10.13
CA GLU A 56 -29.26 11.01 -8.82
C GLU A 56 -30.12 10.54 -7.63
N GLU A 57 -31.44 10.56 -7.79
CA GLU A 57 -32.40 10.16 -6.77
C GLU A 57 -32.27 8.68 -6.35
N ASP A 58 -31.84 7.82 -7.28
CA ASP A 58 -31.71 6.38 -7.07
C ASP A 58 -30.34 5.99 -6.48
N LEU A 59 -29.41 6.95 -6.36
CA LEU A 59 -28.05 6.70 -5.92
C LEU A 59 -27.88 6.92 -4.42
N ARG A 60 -27.08 6.05 -3.79
CA ARG A 60 -26.60 6.28 -2.42
C ARG A 60 -25.58 7.41 -2.38
N GLU A 61 -25.39 8.02 -1.20
CA GLU A 61 -24.46 9.15 -1.02
C GLU A 61 -23.03 8.84 -1.48
N ALA A 62 -22.52 7.63 -1.21
CA ALA A 62 -21.20 7.21 -1.69
C ALA A 62 -21.12 7.13 -3.22
N GLN A 63 -22.18 6.65 -3.88
CA GLN A 63 -22.28 6.56 -5.34
C GLN A 63 -22.41 7.95 -5.97
N LYS A 64 -23.26 8.82 -5.41
CA LYS A 64 -23.35 10.23 -5.82
C LYS A 64 -22.01 10.94 -5.74
N ARG A 65 -21.25 10.69 -4.67
CA ARG A 65 -19.93 11.28 -4.48
C ARG A 65 -18.95 10.83 -5.54
N ASN A 66 -18.94 9.55 -5.94
CA ASN A 66 -17.90 8.98 -6.80
C ASN A 66 -18.31 8.84 -8.28
N ARG A 67 -19.59 9.07 -8.64
CA ARG A 67 -20.09 8.90 -10.01
C ARG A 67 -19.33 9.72 -11.04
N LEU A 68 -19.16 9.14 -12.23
CA LEU A 68 -18.54 9.79 -13.38
C LEU A 68 -19.60 10.04 -14.46
N THR A 69 -20.00 11.30 -14.65
CA THR A 69 -21.00 11.69 -15.67
C THR A 69 -20.41 11.86 -17.06
N LYS A 70 -19.08 12.03 -17.15
CA LYS A 70 -18.35 12.17 -18.41
C LYS A 70 -17.28 11.10 -18.51
N LEU A 71 -17.05 10.63 -19.73
CA LEU A 71 -15.98 9.68 -20.01
C LEU A 71 -14.62 10.41 -19.93
N PRO A 72 -13.69 9.98 -19.06
CA PRO A 72 -12.35 10.52 -19.04
C PRO A 72 -11.59 10.19 -20.33
N SER A 73 -10.65 11.05 -20.69
CA SER A 73 -9.71 10.83 -21.79
C SER A 73 -8.79 9.64 -21.51
N LEU A 74 -8.18 9.09 -22.56
CA LEU A 74 -7.19 8.01 -22.42
C LEU A 74 -6.02 8.41 -21.51
N LEU A 75 -5.60 9.68 -21.57
CA LEU A 75 -4.51 10.18 -20.73
C LEU A 75 -4.89 10.18 -19.25
N GLU A 76 -6.10 10.63 -18.91
CA GLU A 76 -6.61 10.61 -17.54
C GLU A 76 -6.75 9.18 -17.04
N TYR A 77 -7.25 8.27 -17.88
CA TYR A 77 -7.39 6.85 -17.55
C TYR A 77 -6.05 6.18 -17.26
N PHE A 78 -5.05 6.34 -18.13
CA PHE A 78 -3.72 5.78 -17.92
C PHE A 78 -3.00 6.47 -16.76
N GLY A 79 -3.14 7.78 -16.61
CA GLY A 79 -2.60 8.54 -15.48
C GLY A 79 -3.16 8.07 -14.14
N TYR A 80 -4.46 7.77 -14.10
CA TYR A 80 -5.11 7.18 -12.93
C TYR A 80 -4.54 5.78 -12.63
N CYS A 81 -4.51 4.88 -13.62
CA CYS A 81 -4.03 3.51 -13.44
C CYS A 81 -2.56 3.45 -13.00
N LEU A 82 -1.71 4.27 -13.62
CA LEU A 82 -0.25 4.25 -13.47
C LEU A 82 0.29 5.32 -12.50
N CYS A 83 -0.57 5.92 -11.68
CA CYS A 83 -0.14 6.94 -10.73
C CYS A 83 0.95 6.38 -9.80
N CYS A 84 2.13 7.02 -9.81
CA CYS A 84 3.36 6.52 -9.18
C CYS A 84 3.17 6.13 -7.71
N GLY A 85 2.37 6.88 -6.96
CA GLY A 85 2.15 6.64 -5.53
C GLY A 85 1.18 5.49 -5.19
N SER A 86 0.52 4.87 -6.17
CA SER A 86 -0.46 3.80 -5.89
C SER A 86 -0.35 2.55 -6.75
N HIS A 87 0.34 2.60 -7.89
CA HIS A 87 0.34 1.49 -8.85
C HIS A 87 0.93 0.17 -8.31
N VAL A 88 1.95 0.23 -7.45
CA VAL A 88 2.66 -1.00 -6.99
C VAL A 88 1.90 -1.73 -5.89
N ALA A 89 1.38 -1.01 -4.89
CA ALA A 89 0.87 -1.61 -3.66
C ALA A 89 -0.36 -0.90 -3.05
N GLY A 90 -1.02 -0.05 -3.82
CA GLY A 90 -2.09 0.83 -3.33
C GLY A 90 -1.52 2.10 -2.71
N PRO A 91 -2.35 3.06 -2.28
CA PRO A 91 -3.78 2.95 -2.00
C PRO A 91 -4.67 2.93 -3.25
N VAL A 92 -5.78 2.18 -3.17
CA VAL A 92 -6.88 2.28 -4.14
C VAL A 92 -7.69 3.53 -3.78
N TYR A 93 -8.03 4.33 -4.78
CA TYR A 93 -8.88 5.52 -4.65
C TYR A 93 -9.71 5.69 -5.91
N GLU A 94 -10.76 6.50 -5.84
CA GLU A 94 -11.70 6.63 -6.93
C GLU A 94 -11.19 7.58 -8.03
N MET A 95 -11.59 7.31 -9.27
CA MET A 95 -11.20 8.12 -10.43
C MET A 95 -11.63 9.59 -10.29
N LYS A 96 -12.80 9.85 -9.70
CA LYS A 96 -13.27 11.20 -9.49
C LYS A 96 -12.35 12.01 -8.56
N ASP A 97 -11.91 11.41 -7.45
CA ASP A 97 -10.95 12.05 -6.54
C ASP A 97 -9.63 12.37 -7.26
N TYR A 98 -9.18 11.46 -8.13
CA TYR A 98 -7.98 11.66 -8.94
C TYR A 98 -8.12 12.84 -9.91
N LEU A 99 -9.24 12.93 -10.64
CA LEU A 99 -9.51 14.02 -11.57
C LEU A 99 -9.57 15.36 -10.84
N GLU A 100 -10.33 15.44 -9.74
CA GLU A 100 -10.44 16.66 -8.94
C GLU A 100 -9.08 17.12 -8.41
N TRP A 101 -8.21 16.20 -8.01
CA TRP A 101 -6.84 16.51 -7.63
C TRP A 101 -5.99 17.03 -8.79
N THR A 102 -6.03 16.39 -9.96
CA THR A 102 -5.26 16.84 -11.13
C THR A 102 -5.71 18.21 -11.64
N GLU A 103 -7.01 18.52 -11.54
CA GLU A 103 -7.60 19.81 -11.88
C GLU A 103 -7.48 20.85 -10.76
N ARG A 104 -6.90 20.48 -9.61
CA ARG A 104 -6.78 21.31 -8.40
C ARG A 104 -8.13 21.85 -7.88
N LYS A 105 -9.20 21.10 -8.09
CA LYS A 105 -10.53 21.36 -7.52
C LYS A 105 -10.50 20.92 -6.06
N GLY A 106 -10.46 21.88 -5.13
CA GLY A 106 -10.32 21.58 -3.69
C GLY A 106 -9.70 22.69 -2.83
N GLY A 107 -9.29 23.81 -3.43
CA GLY A 107 -8.74 24.95 -2.71
C GLY A 107 -7.26 24.75 -2.28
N PRO A 108 -6.68 25.73 -1.57
CA PRO A 108 -5.29 25.66 -1.14
C PRO A 108 -5.09 24.54 -0.12
N SER A 109 -4.25 23.57 -0.46
CA SER A 109 -3.80 22.52 0.45
C SER A 109 -2.69 23.06 1.35
N PRO A 110 -2.65 22.68 2.64
CA PRO A 110 -1.56 23.03 3.54
C PRO A 110 -0.24 22.40 3.09
N SER A 111 0.87 22.97 3.56
CA SER A 111 2.20 22.46 3.26
C SER A 111 2.34 20.97 3.64
N PRO A 112 2.66 20.06 2.70
CA PRO A 112 2.71 18.62 2.96
C PRO A 112 3.96 18.19 3.73
N TYR A 113 5.02 19.02 3.78
CA TYR A 113 6.34 18.60 4.26
C TYR A 113 6.33 18.04 5.68
N LEU A 114 5.55 18.60 6.60
CA LEU A 114 5.47 18.09 7.97
C LEU A 114 4.84 16.68 8.01
N ALA A 115 3.79 16.46 7.23
CA ALA A 115 3.14 15.16 7.12
C ALA A 115 4.06 14.15 6.42
N THR A 116 4.74 14.56 5.36
CA THR A 116 5.76 13.77 4.67
C THR A 116 6.87 13.34 5.62
N CYS A 117 7.44 14.25 6.43
CA CYS A 117 8.48 13.91 7.40
C CYS A 117 8.03 12.86 8.42
N LYS A 118 6.79 12.98 8.92
CA LYS A 118 6.21 11.98 9.84
C LYS A 118 6.03 10.63 9.17
N ALA A 119 5.51 10.60 7.94
CA ALA A 119 5.32 9.37 7.19
C ALA A 119 6.65 8.71 6.79
N VAL A 120 7.68 9.50 6.44
CA VAL A 120 9.05 9.01 6.19
C VAL A 120 9.66 8.40 7.45
N LEU A 121 9.45 9.00 8.62
CA LEU A 121 9.88 8.42 9.88
C LEU A 121 9.20 7.06 10.12
N GLN A 122 7.89 6.96 9.87
CA GLN A 122 7.16 5.69 9.94
C GLN A 122 7.75 4.63 8.99
N VAL A 123 8.05 5.01 7.75
CA VAL A 123 8.72 4.13 6.77
C VAL A 123 10.06 3.62 7.31
N ALA A 124 10.89 4.52 7.84
CA ALA A 124 12.21 4.16 8.38
C ALA A 124 12.10 3.19 9.56
N VAL A 125 11.16 3.42 10.48
CA VAL A 125 10.89 2.52 11.62
C VAL A 125 10.42 1.16 11.12
N CYS A 126 9.46 1.11 10.18
CA CYS A 126 8.94 -0.15 9.64
C CYS A 126 10.03 -0.94 8.91
N MET A 127 10.85 -0.25 8.12
CA MET A 127 11.97 -0.87 7.40
C MET A 127 13.01 -1.42 8.37
N GLY A 128 13.42 -0.64 9.37
CA GLY A 128 14.40 -1.05 10.36
C GLY A 128 13.94 -2.28 11.15
N LEU A 129 12.69 -2.29 11.60
CA LEU A 129 12.11 -3.43 12.31
C LEU A 129 11.98 -4.67 11.41
N TYR A 130 11.53 -4.51 10.18
CA TYR A 130 11.45 -5.63 9.24
C TYR A 130 12.82 -6.23 8.94
N LEU A 131 13.83 -5.40 8.66
CA LEU A 131 15.20 -5.86 8.38
C LEU A 131 15.86 -6.52 9.60
N TYR A 132 15.50 -6.11 10.81
CA TYR A 132 15.96 -6.74 12.05
C TYR A 132 15.28 -8.10 12.29
N LEU A 133 13.97 -8.19 12.03
CA LEU A 133 13.17 -9.40 12.33
C LEU A 133 13.28 -10.48 11.26
N VAL A 134 13.41 -10.12 9.97
CA VAL A 134 13.40 -11.08 8.85
C VAL A 134 14.48 -12.17 8.94
N PRO A 135 15.73 -11.90 9.40
CA PRO A 135 16.74 -12.95 9.57
C PRO A 135 16.46 -13.86 10.77
N GLN A 136 15.74 -13.37 11.79
CA GLN A 136 15.41 -14.11 13.01
C GLN A 136 14.21 -15.05 12.78
N PHE A 137 13.20 -14.58 12.05
CA PHE A 137 11.95 -15.30 11.81
C PHE A 137 11.65 -15.52 10.32
N PRO A 138 12.59 -16.06 9.51
CA PRO A 138 12.37 -16.27 8.09
C PRO A 138 11.28 -17.31 7.83
N LEU A 139 10.38 -17.02 6.87
CA LEU A 139 9.32 -17.94 6.45
C LEU A 139 9.87 -19.28 5.92
N SER A 140 11.10 -19.29 5.39
CA SER A 140 11.76 -20.52 4.91
C SER A 140 11.95 -21.56 6.02
N ARG A 141 11.97 -21.15 7.30
CA ARG A 141 12.13 -22.07 8.43
C ARG A 141 11.00 -23.11 8.48
N PHE A 142 9.80 -22.79 7.99
CA PHE A 142 8.66 -23.72 8.02
C PHE A 142 8.87 -24.98 7.18
N THR A 143 9.74 -24.94 6.17
CA THR A 143 10.06 -26.09 5.32
C THR A 143 11.31 -26.84 5.80
N GLU A 144 12.04 -26.31 6.78
CA GLU A 144 13.24 -26.95 7.29
C GLU A 144 12.89 -28.08 8.27
N PRO A 145 13.62 -29.22 8.25
CA PRO A 145 13.39 -30.34 9.17
C PRO A 145 13.47 -29.92 10.65
N VAL A 146 14.36 -28.98 10.98
CA VAL A 146 14.55 -28.43 12.33
C VAL A 146 13.27 -27.85 12.91
N TYR A 147 12.38 -27.29 12.08
CA TYR A 147 11.10 -26.77 12.54
C TYR A 147 10.12 -27.87 12.94
N GLN A 148 10.20 -29.05 12.29
CA GLN A 148 9.34 -30.20 12.62
C GLN A 148 9.73 -30.84 13.96
N GLU A 149 10.98 -30.66 14.40
CA GLU A 149 11.48 -31.11 15.69
C GLU A 149 11.05 -30.20 16.86
N TYR A 150 10.51 -29.01 16.57
CA TYR A 150 10.10 -28.08 17.62
C TYR A 150 8.86 -28.59 18.38
N GLY A 151 8.94 -28.56 19.71
CA GLY A 151 7.77 -28.75 20.56
C GLY A 151 6.68 -27.70 20.30
N PHE A 152 5.43 -28.03 20.65
CA PHE A 152 4.23 -27.24 20.35
C PHE A 152 4.39 -25.74 20.66
N TRP A 153 4.85 -25.38 21.85
CA TRP A 153 4.97 -23.98 22.27
C TRP A 153 6.01 -23.19 21.49
N LYS A 154 7.16 -23.80 21.19
CA LYS A 154 8.21 -23.18 20.37
C LYS A 154 7.75 -23.00 18.93
N ARG A 155 6.99 -23.97 18.42
CA ARG A 155 6.40 -23.92 17.09
C ARG A 155 5.36 -22.80 16.99
N LEU A 156 4.47 -22.69 17.98
CA LEU A 156 3.44 -21.67 18.04
C LEU A 156 4.03 -20.25 18.15
N SER A 157 5.01 -20.05 19.04
CA SER A 157 5.66 -18.74 19.18
C SER A 157 6.42 -18.34 17.92
N TYR A 158 7.08 -19.29 17.25
CA TYR A 158 7.75 -19.03 15.98
C TYR A 158 6.76 -18.67 14.87
N GLN A 159 5.62 -19.36 14.76
CA GLN A 159 4.55 -19.02 13.81
C GLN A 159 4.02 -17.61 14.03
N TYR A 160 3.75 -17.25 15.29
CA TYR A 160 3.31 -15.90 15.65
C TYR A 160 4.35 -14.85 15.24
N MET A 161 5.61 -15.02 15.64
CA MET A 161 6.67 -14.05 15.33
C MET A 161 6.96 -13.94 13.83
N SER A 162 6.83 -15.05 13.09
CA SER A 162 6.98 -15.03 11.64
C SER A 162 5.82 -14.30 10.96
N GLY A 163 4.58 -14.51 11.41
CA GLY A 163 3.41 -13.75 10.95
C GLY A 163 3.53 -12.25 11.26
N PHE A 164 3.92 -11.92 12.49
CA PHE A 164 4.21 -10.54 12.91
C PHE A 164 5.27 -9.89 12.03
N THR A 165 6.40 -10.59 11.78
CA THR A 165 7.47 -10.12 10.87
C THR A 165 6.95 -9.87 9.46
N ALA A 166 6.07 -10.75 8.96
CA ALA A 166 5.43 -10.56 7.66
C ALA A 166 4.52 -9.32 7.62
N CYS A 167 3.84 -8.96 8.71
CA CYS A 167 3.03 -7.74 8.79
C CYS A 167 3.88 -6.47 8.60
N TRP A 168 5.07 -6.41 9.20
CA TRP A 168 5.97 -5.25 9.07
C TRP A 168 6.43 -4.99 7.63
N LYS A 169 6.54 -6.04 6.80
CA LYS A 169 6.78 -5.91 5.36
C LYS A 169 5.69 -5.08 4.68
N TYR A 170 4.42 -5.36 5.00
CA TYR A 170 3.27 -4.64 4.42
C TYR A 170 3.16 -3.23 4.99
N TYR A 171 3.42 -3.03 6.28
CA TYR A 171 3.48 -1.68 6.88
C TYR A 171 4.49 -0.79 6.15
N PHE A 172 5.68 -1.31 5.87
CA PHE A 172 6.70 -0.60 5.12
C PHE A 172 6.23 -0.21 3.71
N ILE A 173 5.75 -1.18 2.92
CA ILE A 173 5.33 -0.97 1.53
C ILE A 173 4.16 0.03 1.45
N TRP A 174 3.17 -0.10 2.32
CA TRP A 174 2.02 0.82 2.35
C TRP A 174 2.40 2.21 2.85
N SER A 175 3.32 2.31 3.82
CA SER A 175 3.80 3.62 4.30
C SER A 175 4.58 4.37 3.23
N ILE A 176 5.39 3.69 2.40
CA ILE A 176 6.08 4.32 1.26
C ILE A 176 5.08 4.91 0.26
N SER A 177 4.02 4.15 -0.01
CA SER A 177 2.98 4.58 -0.94
C SER A 177 2.23 5.79 -0.38
N GLU A 178 1.93 5.79 0.92
CA GLU A 178 1.35 6.93 1.63
C GLU A 178 2.24 8.17 1.56
N VAL A 179 3.56 8.05 1.78
CA VAL A 179 4.53 9.16 1.62
C VAL A 179 4.42 9.78 0.22
N SER A 180 4.38 8.94 -0.81
CA SER A 180 4.30 9.37 -2.22
C SER A 180 3.01 10.14 -2.51
N ILE A 181 1.90 9.74 -1.88
CA ILE A 181 0.61 10.41 -2.03
C ILE A 181 0.54 11.71 -1.23
N ILE A 182 1.10 11.74 -0.01
CA ILE A 182 1.15 12.94 0.83
C ILE A 182 2.01 14.03 0.17
N ILE A 183 3.21 13.68 -0.30
CA ILE A 183 4.12 14.66 -0.92
C ILE A 183 3.54 15.26 -2.22
N SER A 184 2.69 14.50 -2.93
CA SER A 184 1.96 14.98 -4.12
C SER A 184 0.80 15.94 -3.80
N GLY A 185 0.45 16.11 -2.52
CA GLY A 185 -0.69 16.88 -2.05
C GLY A 185 -2.03 16.15 -2.14
N PHE A 186 -2.10 14.99 -2.81
CA PHE A 186 -3.35 14.23 -2.96
C PHE A 186 -3.86 13.64 -1.64
N GLY A 187 -2.97 13.35 -0.68
CA GLY A 187 -3.32 12.74 0.60
C GLY A 187 -4.19 13.60 1.54
N PHE A 188 -4.36 14.90 1.27
CA PHE A 188 -5.10 15.81 2.13
C PHE A 188 -6.60 15.50 2.15
N SER A 189 -7.15 15.18 3.33
CA SER A 189 -8.57 14.81 3.51
C SER A 189 -9.41 15.90 4.18
N GLY A 190 -8.81 17.01 4.62
CA GLY A 190 -9.50 18.14 5.23
C GLY A 190 -8.86 18.59 6.55
N TRP A 191 -9.60 19.36 7.34
CA TRP A 191 -9.14 19.89 8.62
C TRP A 191 -9.81 19.16 9.79
N THR A 192 -9.09 18.96 10.89
CA THR A 192 -9.66 18.45 12.15
C THR A 192 -10.47 19.53 12.84
N ASP A 193 -11.53 19.15 13.55
CA ASP A 193 -12.38 20.02 14.38
C ASP A 193 -11.66 20.52 15.66
N SER A 194 -10.34 20.39 15.74
CA SER A 194 -9.53 20.86 16.85
C SER A 194 -9.29 22.36 16.76
N ASN A 195 -9.04 23.01 17.90
CA ASN A 195 -8.64 24.42 17.93
C ASN A 195 -7.19 24.55 18.46
N PRO A 196 -6.19 24.87 17.62
CA PRO A 196 -6.27 25.22 16.19
C PRO A 196 -6.50 24.01 15.25
N PRO A 197 -7.07 24.22 14.05
CA PRO A 197 -7.36 23.16 13.10
C PRO A 197 -6.06 22.55 12.57
N LYS A 198 -5.98 21.22 12.65
CA LYS A 198 -4.82 20.47 12.14
C LYS A 198 -5.17 19.83 10.79
N PRO A 199 -4.24 19.79 9.83
CA PRO A 199 -4.49 19.16 8.55
C PRO A 199 -4.52 17.64 8.68
N ARG A 200 -5.53 16.99 8.09
CA ARG A 200 -5.69 15.53 8.02
C ARG A 200 -5.16 15.02 6.68
N TRP A 201 -4.42 13.92 6.74
CA TRP A 201 -3.75 13.31 5.58
C TRP A 201 -4.20 11.86 5.38
N ASP A 202 -5.49 11.61 5.61
CA ASP A 202 -6.03 10.25 5.72
C ASP A 202 -6.58 9.70 4.41
N ARG A 203 -6.64 10.51 3.34
CA ARG A 203 -7.33 10.13 2.08
C ARG A 203 -6.78 8.83 1.49
N ALA A 204 -5.48 8.60 1.67
CA ALA A 204 -4.74 7.52 1.05
C ALA A 204 -4.05 6.60 2.08
N LYS A 205 -4.45 6.70 3.35
CA LYS A 205 -3.93 5.86 4.42
C LYS A 205 -4.42 4.43 4.22
N ASN A 206 -3.49 3.49 4.09
CA ASN A 206 -3.79 2.06 3.87
C ASN A 206 -3.74 1.23 5.15
N VAL A 207 -3.01 1.71 6.17
CA VAL A 207 -2.81 0.96 7.40
C VAL A 207 -2.68 1.86 8.61
N ASP A 208 -3.28 1.44 9.72
CA ASP A 208 -3.04 1.98 11.04
C ASP A 208 -2.27 0.94 11.87
N ILE A 209 -0.95 1.10 11.94
CA ILE A 209 -0.04 0.10 12.54
C ILE A 209 -0.43 -0.17 14.00
N LEU A 210 -0.64 0.88 14.80
CA LEU A 210 -1.01 0.72 16.20
C LEU A 210 -2.42 0.13 16.34
N GLY A 211 -3.34 0.53 15.46
CA GLY A 211 -4.68 -0.05 15.42
C GLY A 211 -4.68 -1.55 15.12
N VAL A 212 -3.79 -2.02 14.25
CA VAL A 212 -3.65 -3.44 13.91
C VAL A 212 -3.04 -4.23 15.07
N GLU A 213 -1.92 -3.77 15.62
CA GLU A 213 -1.19 -4.48 16.67
C GLU A 213 -1.95 -4.50 18.02
N LEU A 214 -2.80 -3.49 18.28
CA LEU A 214 -3.59 -3.37 19.49
C LEU A 214 -5.07 -3.74 19.29
N ALA A 215 -5.42 -4.35 18.16
CA ALA A 215 -6.79 -4.75 17.85
C ALA A 215 -7.31 -5.75 18.90
N LYS A 216 -8.49 -5.47 19.48
CA LYS A 216 -9.11 -6.32 20.51
C LYS A 216 -10.01 -7.41 19.91
N SER A 217 -10.33 -7.30 18.63
CA SER A 217 -11.24 -8.21 17.92
C SER A 217 -10.88 -8.28 16.45
N SER A 218 -11.07 -9.45 15.84
CA SER A 218 -10.86 -9.68 14.40
C SER A 218 -11.75 -8.80 13.52
N VAL A 219 -12.92 -8.37 14.01
CA VAL A 219 -13.83 -7.46 13.29
C VAL A 219 -13.24 -6.07 13.11
N GLN A 220 -12.30 -5.67 13.99
CA GLN A 220 -11.62 -4.38 13.87
C GLN A 220 -10.52 -4.41 12.81
N LEU A 221 -9.90 -5.56 12.54
CA LEU A 221 -8.74 -5.67 11.64
C LEU A 221 -9.03 -5.09 10.24
N PRO A 222 -10.15 -5.39 9.55
CA PRO A 222 -10.44 -4.80 8.24
C PRO A 222 -10.64 -3.27 8.25
N LEU A 223 -10.84 -2.65 9.42
CA LEU A 223 -10.97 -1.19 9.54
C LEU A 223 -9.62 -0.48 9.65
N VAL A 224 -8.55 -1.21 10.00
CA VAL A 224 -7.21 -0.67 10.26
C VAL A 224 -6.13 -1.30 9.39
N TRP A 225 -6.39 -2.45 8.78
CA TRP A 225 -5.51 -3.17 7.85
C TRP A 225 -6.10 -3.14 6.43
N ASN A 226 -5.28 -2.74 5.45
CA ASN A 226 -5.70 -2.61 4.05
C ASN A 226 -7.00 -1.81 3.89
N ILE A 227 -7.03 -0.63 4.53
CA ILE A 227 -8.22 0.20 4.76
C ILE A 227 -8.96 0.51 3.46
N GLN A 228 -8.22 0.81 2.39
CA GLN A 228 -8.81 1.21 1.11
C GLN A 228 -9.50 0.05 0.40
N VAL A 229 -8.89 -1.13 0.37
CA VAL A 229 -9.55 -2.32 -0.22
C VAL A 229 -10.76 -2.72 0.63
N SER A 230 -10.65 -2.65 1.96
CA SER A 230 -11.79 -2.90 2.84
C SER A 230 -12.94 -1.92 2.64
N THR A 231 -12.63 -0.64 2.37
CA THR A 231 -13.61 0.40 2.05
C THR A 231 -14.24 0.18 0.67
N TRP A 232 -13.41 -0.13 -0.32
CA TRP A 232 -13.84 -0.51 -1.66
C TRP A 232 -14.78 -1.71 -1.64
N LEU A 233 -14.44 -2.77 -0.90
CA LEU A 233 -15.31 -3.95 -0.75
C LEU A 233 -16.67 -3.61 -0.15
N ARG A 234 -16.74 -2.67 0.80
CA ARG A 234 -18.01 -2.21 1.36
C ARG A 234 -18.83 -1.44 0.32
N HIS A 235 -18.20 -0.60 -0.49
CA HIS A 235 -18.89 0.13 -1.57
C HIS A 235 -19.37 -0.82 -2.68
N CYS A 236 -18.54 -1.76 -3.14
CA CYS A 236 -18.90 -2.70 -4.20
C CYS A 236 -19.98 -3.70 -3.79
N LYS A 237 -19.94 -4.22 -2.55
CA LYS A 237 -21.03 -5.08 -2.05
C LYS A 237 -22.36 -4.37 -2.01
N LEU A 238 -22.36 -3.06 -1.75
CA LEU A 238 -23.57 -2.27 -1.81
C LEU A 238 -24.02 -2.04 -3.25
N ALA A 239 -23.11 -1.88 -4.21
CA ALA A 239 -23.46 -1.61 -5.62
C ALA A 239 -24.04 -2.82 -6.39
N ILE A 240 -23.78 -4.05 -5.96
CA ILE A 240 -24.19 -5.29 -6.66
C ILE A 240 -25.55 -5.83 -6.18
N PHE A 241 -26.10 -5.30 -5.07
CA PHE A 241 -27.41 -5.65 -4.51
C PHE A 241 -28.29 -4.40 -4.36
#